data_AF-A0A2X1MR14-F1
#
_entry.id   AF-A0A2X1MR14-F1
#
_cell.length_a   1.000
_cell.length_b   1.000
_cell.length_c   1.000
_cell.angle_alpha   90.00
_cell.angle_beta   90.00
_cell.angle_gamma   90.00
#
_symmetry.space_group_name_H-M   'P 1'
#
loop_
_entity.id
_entity.type
_entity.pdbx_description
1 polymer ?
#
loop_
_entity_poly.entity_id
_entity_poly.type
_entity_poly.pdbx_seq_one_letter_code
_entity_poly.pdbx_strand_id
1 'polypeptide(L)'
;MIATKVTQQRNPDAACLDCHKPDTEGMHGKHASVINPNNKLPVTCTNCHGQPSPQHREGVKDVMRFNEPMYKVGEQNSVCMSCHLPEQLQKAFWPHDVHVTKVACASCHSLHPQQDTMQTLSDKGRIKICVDCHSDQRTNPNFNPASVPLLKEQP
;
A
#
# COMPACT_ATOMS: atom_id res chain seq x y z
N MET A 1 47.53 1.85 -11.66
CA MET A 1 46.50 1.13 -10.88
C MET A 1 45.21 1.95 -10.97
N ILE A 2 44.24 1.53 -11.77
CA ILE A 2 42.96 2.21 -11.89
C ILE A 2 42.08 1.66 -10.77
N ALA A 3 41.83 2.47 -9.75
CA ALA A 3 40.90 2.10 -8.69
C ALA A 3 39.48 2.12 -9.28
N THR A 4 38.99 0.96 -9.70
CA THR A 4 37.59 0.77 -10.06
C THR A 4 36.77 0.98 -8.80
N LYS A 5 36.11 2.14 -8.71
CA LYS A 5 35.17 2.43 -7.62
C LYS A 5 33.96 1.51 -7.84
N VAL A 6 33.99 0.32 -7.23
CA VAL A 6 32.85 -0.59 -7.21
C VAL A 6 31.78 0.07 -6.36
N THR A 7 30.89 0.84 -6.98
CA THR A 7 29.61 1.17 -6.38
C THR A 7 28.83 -0.13 -6.32
N GLN A 8 28.84 -0.80 -5.17
CA GLN A 8 27.89 -1.87 -4.90
C GLN A 8 26.51 -1.23 -5.06
N GLN A 9 25.82 -1.48 -6.19
CA GLN A 9 24.39 -1.20 -6.31
C GLN A 9 23.72 -2.14 -5.31
N ARG A 10 23.75 -1.76 -4.04
CA ARG A 10 22.92 -2.39 -3.02
C ARG A 10 21.51 -2.11 -3.48
N ASN A 11 20.76 -3.18 -3.76
CA ASN A 11 19.32 -3.11 -3.90
C ASN A 11 18.81 -2.21 -2.75
N PRO A 12 18.17 -1.06 -3.02
CA PRO A 12 17.72 -0.15 -1.98
C PRO A 12 16.86 -0.84 -0.92
N ASP A 13 16.20 -1.94 -1.29
CA ASP A 13 15.32 -2.72 -0.44
C ASP A 13 16.08 -3.76 0.42
N ALA A 14 17.32 -4.11 0.07
CA ALA A 14 18.11 -5.08 0.83
C ALA A 14 18.27 -4.68 2.30
N ALA A 15 18.47 -3.38 2.56
CA ALA A 15 18.58 -2.87 3.94
C ALA A 15 17.28 -3.06 4.76
N CYS A 16 16.12 -3.04 4.11
CA CYS A 16 14.84 -3.32 4.76
C CYS A 16 14.69 -4.82 5.02
N LEU A 17 15.07 -5.65 4.03
CA LEU A 17 14.96 -7.10 4.07
C LEU A 17 16.02 -7.81 4.94
N ASP A 18 17.02 -7.08 5.42
CA ASP A 18 17.94 -7.58 6.46
C ASP A 18 17.21 -7.87 7.78
N CYS A 19 16.04 -7.24 8.01
CA CYS A 19 15.19 -7.46 9.18
C CYS A 19 13.78 -7.93 8.81
N HIS A 20 13.18 -7.37 7.76
CA HIS A 20 11.84 -7.73 7.30
C HIS A 20 11.86 -9.01 6.48
N LYS A 21 10.88 -9.88 6.72
CA LYS A 21 10.75 -11.22 6.12
C LYS A 21 10.53 -11.09 4.61
N PRO A 22 11.46 -11.59 3.78
CA PRO A 22 11.38 -11.39 2.33
C PRO A 22 10.16 -12.01 1.67
N ASP A 23 9.55 -13.05 2.25
CA ASP A 23 8.39 -13.77 1.72
C ASP A 23 7.05 -13.06 1.98
N THR A 24 6.86 -12.50 3.18
CA THR A 24 5.59 -11.84 3.56
C THR A 24 5.64 -10.32 3.47
N GLU A 25 6.80 -9.73 3.77
CA GLU A 25 6.99 -8.27 3.83
C GLU A 25 7.74 -7.75 2.58
N GLY A 26 8.29 -8.66 1.77
CA GLY A 26 8.74 -8.34 0.41
C GLY A 26 7.56 -7.96 -0.50
N MET A 27 7.84 -7.14 -1.51
CA MET A 27 6.85 -6.77 -2.52
C MET A 27 6.85 -7.83 -3.63
N HIS A 28 5.78 -8.63 -3.72
CA HIS A 28 5.63 -9.69 -4.75
C HIS A 28 4.46 -9.44 -5.69
N GLY A 29 3.59 -8.48 -5.38
CA GLY A 29 2.49 -8.09 -6.25
C GLY A 29 2.96 -7.28 -7.46
N LYS A 30 2.04 -6.59 -8.11
CA LYS A 30 2.35 -5.83 -9.34
C LYS A 30 3.45 -4.78 -9.15
N HIS A 31 3.57 -4.19 -7.97
CA HIS A 31 4.60 -3.18 -7.72
C HIS A 31 6.04 -3.72 -7.72
N ALA A 32 6.23 -5.04 -7.65
CA ALA A 32 7.55 -5.68 -7.72
C ALA A 32 8.24 -5.49 -9.08
N SER A 33 7.48 -5.24 -10.15
CA SER A 33 7.98 -5.22 -11.52
C SER A 33 7.66 -3.94 -12.29
N VAL A 34 7.26 -2.87 -11.60
CA VAL A 34 6.93 -1.58 -12.24
C VAL A 34 8.03 -0.56 -12.03
N ILE A 35 8.07 0.39 -12.97
CA ILE A 35 8.98 1.54 -12.92
C ILE A 35 8.27 2.70 -12.26
N ASN A 36 8.91 3.32 -11.29
CA ASN A 36 8.46 4.55 -10.67
C ASN A 36 8.46 5.68 -11.72
N PRO A 37 7.30 6.30 -12.00
CA PRO A 37 7.18 7.29 -13.07
C PRO A 37 7.98 8.58 -12.79
N ASN A 38 8.30 8.87 -11.53
CA ASN A 38 8.92 10.11 -11.08
C ASN A 38 10.45 10.13 -11.27
N ASN A 39 11.10 8.97 -11.24
CA ASN A 39 12.56 8.87 -11.35
C ASN A 39 13.03 7.84 -12.39
N LYS A 40 12.11 7.12 -13.04
CA LYS A 40 12.38 6.09 -14.07
C LYS A 40 13.21 4.90 -13.58
N LEU A 41 13.20 4.63 -12.28
CA LEU A 41 13.84 3.47 -11.65
C LEU A 41 12.78 2.47 -11.15
N PRO A 42 13.14 1.21 -10.87
CA PRO A 42 12.25 0.28 -10.18
C PRO A 42 11.70 0.86 -8.87
N VAL A 43 10.44 0.55 -8.55
CA VAL A 43 9.84 0.94 -7.27
C VAL A 43 10.58 0.26 -6.11
N THR A 44 10.82 1.00 -5.04
CA THR A 44 11.53 0.55 -3.82
C THR A 44 10.64 0.70 -2.59
N CYS A 45 11.00 0.07 -1.47
CA CYS A 45 10.29 0.14 -0.19
C CYS A 45 9.99 1.60 0.22
N THR A 46 10.99 2.46 0.08
CA THR A 46 10.93 3.87 0.52
C THR A 46 10.02 4.75 -0.35
N ASN A 47 9.63 4.30 -1.55
CA ASN A 47 8.67 5.02 -2.38
C ASN A 47 7.26 4.98 -1.79
N CYS A 48 6.96 3.99 -0.95
CA CYS A 48 5.66 3.87 -0.27
C CYS A 48 5.79 4.07 1.25
N HIS A 49 6.82 3.48 1.87
CA HIS A 49 6.96 3.49 3.32
C HIS A 49 7.76 4.67 3.86
N GLY A 50 8.44 5.45 3.01
CA GLY A 50 9.33 6.50 3.51
C GLY A 50 10.61 5.94 4.12
N GLN A 51 11.22 6.65 5.07
CA GLN A 51 12.53 6.30 5.62
C GLN A 51 12.41 5.95 7.11
N PRO A 52 12.99 4.81 7.56
CA PRO A 52 13.06 4.51 8.97
C PRO A 52 13.99 5.48 9.70
N SER A 53 13.59 5.86 10.91
CA SER A 53 14.39 6.67 11.84
C SER A 53 15.31 5.80 12.69
N PRO A 54 16.25 6.37 13.46
CA PRO A 54 17.03 5.59 14.43
C PRO A 54 16.16 4.87 15.48
N GLN A 55 14.97 5.41 15.78
CA GLN A 55 13.98 4.85 16.72
C GLN A 55 12.98 3.90 16.05
N HIS A 56 13.22 3.45 14.82
CA HIS A 56 12.26 2.66 14.04
C HIS A 56 11.72 1.42 14.79
N ARG A 57 12.59 0.74 15.53
CA ARG A 57 12.23 -0.47 16.30
C ARG A 57 11.30 -0.18 17.48
N GLU A 58 11.18 1.08 17.90
CA GLU A 58 10.30 1.52 18.99
C GLU A 58 8.87 1.80 18.50
N GLY A 59 8.59 1.63 17.20
CA GLY A 59 7.25 1.79 16.64
C GLY A 59 6.81 3.25 16.51
N VAL A 60 7.75 4.15 16.26
CA VAL A 60 7.49 5.58 16.07
C VAL A 60 6.84 5.88 14.70
N LYS A 61 6.35 7.12 14.54
CA LYS A 61 5.85 7.64 13.26
C LYS A 61 6.99 8.02 12.32
N ASP A 62 7.68 7.04 11.76
CA ASP A 62 8.75 7.26 10.77
C ASP A 62 8.42 6.70 9.39
N VAL A 63 7.94 5.46 9.32
CA VAL A 63 7.47 4.85 8.08
C VAL A 63 5.95 4.89 7.96
N MET A 64 5.45 5.07 6.73
CA MET A 64 4.02 4.96 6.46
C MET A 64 3.54 3.53 6.73
N ARG A 65 2.40 3.43 7.42
CA ARG A 65 1.70 2.17 7.67
C ARG A 65 0.32 2.22 7.05
N PHE A 66 0.04 1.28 6.16
CA PHE A 66 -1.21 1.25 5.40
C PHE A 66 -2.24 0.36 6.07
N ASN A 67 -3.50 0.80 6.09
CA ASN A 67 -4.60 0.13 6.77
C ASN A 67 -4.35 -0.12 8.26
N GLU A 68 -3.56 0.73 8.91
CA GLU A 68 -3.28 0.74 10.34
C GLU A 68 -3.72 2.08 10.97
N PRO A 69 -4.09 2.11 12.26
CA PRO A 69 -4.68 3.30 12.89
C PRO A 69 -3.67 4.45 13.12
N MET A 70 -2.38 4.26 12.83
CA MET A 70 -1.32 5.23 13.11
C MET A 70 -1.46 6.53 12.29
N TYR A 71 -1.85 6.41 11.01
CA TYR A 71 -1.96 7.52 10.07
C TYR A 71 -3.40 7.73 9.62
N LYS A 72 -3.81 8.99 9.39
CA LYS A 72 -5.12 9.32 8.84
C LYS A 72 -5.23 8.82 7.40
N VAL A 73 -6.45 8.59 6.93
CA VAL A 73 -6.76 8.19 5.54
C VAL A 73 -6.04 9.06 4.52
N GLY A 74 -6.10 10.39 4.67
CA GLY A 74 -5.47 11.31 3.73
C GLY A 74 -3.93 11.21 3.71
N GLU A 75 -3.30 10.90 4.84
CA GLU A 75 -1.85 10.71 4.92
C GLU A 75 -1.42 9.40 4.24
N GLN A 76 -2.19 8.34 4.42
CA GLN A 76 -1.94 7.06 3.75
C GLN A 76 -2.14 7.19 2.23
N ASN A 77 -3.30 7.70 1.82
CA ASN A 77 -3.70 7.73 0.42
C ASN A 77 -2.91 8.74 -0.40
N SER A 78 -2.38 9.81 0.20
CA SER A 78 -1.56 10.79 -0.50
C SER A 78 -0.25 10.19 -1.02
N VAL A 79 0.28 9.16 -0.36
CA VAL A 79 1.44 8.40 -0.84
C VAL A 79 1.13 7.74 -2.18
N CYS A 80 -0.05 7.12 -2.32
CA CYS A 80 -0.46 6.51 -3.58
C CYS A 80 -0.54 7.56 -4.71
N MET A 81 -1.00 8.77 -4.37
CA MET A 81 -1.15 9.88 -5.31
C MET A 81 0.17 10.55 -5.70
N SER A 82 1.31 10.16 -5.10
CA SER A 82 2.62 10.57 -5.63
C SER A 82 2.91 9.96 -7.01
N CYS A 83 2.19 8.89 -7.38
CA CYS A 83 2.37 8.16 -8.64
C CYS A 83 1.05 7.98 -9.40
N HIS A 84 -0.07 7.73 -8.72
CA HIS A 84 -1.37 7.51 -9.35
C HIS A 84 -2.15 8.80 -9.58
N LEU A 85 -2.86 8.85 -10.71
CA LEU A 85 -3.68 10.00 -11.11
C LEU A 85 -5.17 9.73 -10.80
N PRO A 86 -5.85 10.58 -10.02
CA PRO A 86 -7.27 10.40 -9.68
C PRO A 86 -8.18 10.20 -10.90
N GLU A 87 -7.96 10.96 -11.97
CA GLU A 87 -8.74 10.84 -13.22
C GLU A 87 -8.61 9.45 -13.86
N GLN A 88 -7.42 8.84 -13.79
CA GLN A 88 -7.18 7.51 -14.34
C GLN A 88 -7.79 6.43 -13.44
N LEU A 89 -7.74 6.62 -12.12
CA LEU A 89 -8.39 5.72 -11.16
C LEU A 89 -9.92 5.75 -11.33
N GLN A 90 -10.52 6.92 -11.54
CA GLN A 90 -11.96 7.06 -11.79
C GLN A 90 -12.38 6.34 -13.08
N LYS A 91 -11.60 6.47 -14.16
CA LYS A 91 -11.83 5.73 -15.43
C LYS A 91 -11.72 4.22 -15.26
N ALA A 92 -10.79 3.75 -14.42
CA ALA A 92 -10.63 2.33 -14.13
C ALA A 92 -11.79 1.79 -13.28
N PHE A 93 -12.20 2.53 -12.25
CA PHE A 93 -13.34 2.20 -11.41
C PHE A 93 -13.87 3.45 -10.69
N TRP A 94 -15.09 3.85 -11.02
CA TRP A 94 -15.69 5.11 -10.57
C TRP A 94 -15.64 5.35 -9.04
N PRO A 95 -15.88 4.35 -8.17
CA PRO A 95 -15.86 4.55 -6.71
C PRO A 95 -14.53 5.03 -6.13
N HIS A 96 -13.41 5.00 -6.86
CA HIS A 96 -12.15 5.54 -6.34
C HIS A 96 -12.28 7.00 -5.88
N ASP A 97 -13.00 7.83 -6.64
CA ASP A 97 -13.12 9.26 -6.37
C ASP A 97 -13.73 9.55 -4.98
N VAL A 98 -14.86 8.91 -4.67
CA VAL A 98 -15.55 9.11 -3.39
C VAL A 98 -14.79 8.51 -2.21
N HIS A 99 -13.87 7.57 -2.43
CA HIS A 99 -13.13 6.89 -1.38
C HIS A 99 -11.76 7.48 -1.09
N VAL A 100 -11.16 8.24 -2.02
CA VAL A 100 -9.76 8.70 -1.93
C VAL A 100 -9.46 9.52 -0.67
N THR A 101 -10.46 10.20 -0.11
CA THR A 101 -10.34 10.97 1.15
C THR A 101 -11.08 10.34 2.33
N LYS A 102 -11.75 9.20 2.14
CA LYS A 102 -12.74 8.65 3.07
C LYS A 102 -12.37 7.30 3.68
N VAL A 103 -11.61 6.46 2.98
CA VAL A 103 -11.12 5.17 3.49
C VAL A 103 -9.73 4.87 2.92
N ALA A 104 -8.90 4.15 3.68
CA ALA A 104 -7.55 3.79 3.24
C ALA A 104 -7.59 2.92 1.98
N CYS A 105 -6.75 3.22 0.97
CA CYS A 105 -6.68 2.40 -0.27
C CYS A 105 -6.43 0.91 0.02
N ALA A 106 -5.62 0.63 1.04
CA ALA A 106 -5.24 -0.70 1.47
C ALA A 106 -6.34 -1.46 2.23
N SER A 107 -7.50 -0.85 2.53
CA SER A 107 -8.67 -1.61 3.02
C SER A 107 -9.18 -2.58 1.95
N CYS A 108 -9.11 -2.16 0.69
CA CYS A 108 -9.51 -2.98 -0.46
C CYS A 108 -8.30 -3.70 -1.05
N HIS A 109 -7.25 -2.96 -1.41
CA HIS A 109 -6.10 -3.53 -2.12
C HIS A 109 -5.12 -4.26 -1.21
N SER A 110 -4.58 -5.39 -1.67
CA SER A 110 -3.48 -6.10 -1.01
C SER A 110 -2.28 -6.13 -1.95
N LEU A 111 -1.23 -5.36 -1.62
CA LEU A 111 -0.14 -5.08 -2.58
C LEU A 111 1.05 -6.03 -2.45
N HIS A 112 1.39 -6.47 -1.23
CA HIS A 112 2.52 -7.39 -1.00
C HIS A 112 2.32 -8.78 -1.61
N PRO A 113 1.14 -9.43 -1.49
CA PRO A 113 0.91 -10.75 -2.08
C PRO A 113 1.06 -10.73 -3.61
N GLN A 114 1.35 -11.90 -4.20
CA GLN A 114 1.51 -12.05 -5.65
C GLN A 114 0.30 -11.54 -6.46
N GLN A 115 -0.89 -11.61 -5.87
CA GLN A 115 -2.13 -11.18 -6.48
C GLN A 115 -2.94 -10.29 -5.55
N ASP A 116 -3.37 -9.15 -6.08
CA ASP A 116 -4.34 -8.27 -5.44
C ASP A 116 -5.75 -8.78 -5.75
N THR A 117 -6.50 -9.12 -4.70
CA THR A 117 -7.85 -9.72 -4.83
C THR A 117 -8.84 -8.80 -5.52
N MET A 118 -8.65 -7.47 -5.44
CA MET A 118 -9.49 -6.51 -6.16
C MET A 118 -9.44 -6.69 -7.68
N GLN A 119 -8.34 -7.23 -8.23
CA GLN A 119 -8.19 -7.44 -9.67
C GLN A 119 -8.94 -8.68 -10.18
N THR A 120 -9.37 -9.57 -9.28
CA THR A 120 -10.01 -10.85 -9.64
C THR A 120 -11.42 -11.01 -9.09
N LEU A 121 -11.99 -9.97 -8.50
CA LEU A 121 -13.38 -10.00 -8.07
C LEU A 121 -14.32 -10.18 -9.27
N SER A 122 -15.27 -11.10 -9.13
CA SER A 122 -16.44 -11.16 -10.00
C SER A 122 -17.30 -9.90 -9.85
N ASP A 123 -18.21 -9.66 -10.79
CA ASP A 123 -19.18 -8.55 -10.71
C ASP A 123 -19.96 -8.56 -9.40
N LYS A 124 -20.39 -9.76 -8.96
CA LYS A 124 -21.05 -9.95 -7.66
C LYS A 124 -20.11 -9.62 -6.50
N GLY A 125 -18.84 -10.04 -6.58
CA GLY A 125 -17.82 -9.72 -5.57
C GLY A 125 -17.58 -8.22 -5.44
N ARG A 126 -17.49 -7.50 -6.56
CA ARG A 126 -17.33 -6.03 -6.59
C ARG A 126 -18.50 -5.29 -5.97
N ILE A 127 -19.72 -5.83 -6.02
CA ILE A 127 -20.87 -5.25 -5.33
C ILE A 127 -20.86 -5.64 -3.83
N LYS A 128 -20.48 -6.88 -3.52
CA LYS A 128 -20.45 -7.41 -2.15
C LYS A 128 -19.57 -6.57 -1.23
N ILE A 129 -18.38 -6.15 -1.67
CA ILE A 129 -17.48 -5.31 -0.86
C ILE A 129 -18.13 -3.98 -0.42
N CYS A 130 -18.99 -3.40 -1.27
CA CYS A 130 -19.73 -2.17 -0.94
C CYS A 130 -20.71 -2.44 0.20
N VAL A 131 -21.48 -3.53 0.09
CA VAL A 131 -22.48 -3.92 1.08
C VAL A 131 -21.81 -4.27 2.40
N ASP A 132 -20.75 -5.08 2.37
CA ASP A 132 -20.06 -5.54 3.58
C ASP A 132 -19.49 -4.34 4.36
N CYS A 133 -18.68 -3.50 3.72
CA CYS A 133 -18.02 -2.38 4.40
C CYS A 133 -19.02 -1.33 4.89
N HIS A 134 -20.00 -0.93 4.07
CA HIS A 134 -21.00 0.04 4.52
C HIS A 134 -21.96 -0.53 5.57
N SER A 135 -22.15 -1.85 5.63
CA SER A 135 -22.91 -2.47 6.72
C SER A 135 -22.12 -2.45 8.02
N ASP A 136 -20.83 -2.79 7.97
CA ASP A 136 -19.93 -2.67 9.11
C ASP A 136 -19.90 -1.23 9.65
N GLN A 137 -19.82 -0.22 8.77
CA GLN A 137 -19.93 1.20 9.16
C GLN A 137 -21.20 1.54 9.95
N ARG A 138 -22.33 0.85 9.70
CA ARG A 138 -23.59 1.11 10.40
C ARG A 138 -23.69 0.37 11.73
N THR A 139 -23.03 -0.78 11.87
CA THR A 139 -23.23 -1.70 13.00
C THR A 139 -22.05 -1.77 13.95
N ASN A 140 -20.85 -1.42 13.49
CA ASN A 140 -19.61 -1.53 14.25
C ASN A 140 -19.24 -0.17 14.86
N PRO A 141 -19.39 0.02 16.18
CA PRO A 141 -19.04 1.27 16.84
C PRO A 141 -17.52 1.55 16.83
N ASN A 142 -16.70 0.56 16.49
CA ASN A 142 -15.25 0.66 16.38
C ASN A 142 -14.77 0.83 14.93
N PHE A 143 -15.68 1.07 13.97
CA PHE A 143 -15.31 1.28 12.58
C PHE A 143 -14.28 2.42 12.46
N ASN A 144 -13.12 2.12 11.88
CA ASN A 144 -12.07 3.09 11.63
C ASN A 144 -11.72 3.10 10.13
N PRO A 145 -12.04 4.17 9.39
CA PRO A 145 -11.75 4.22 7.96
C PRO A 145 -10.25 4.20 7.61
N ALA A 146 -9.37 4.47 8.58
CA ALA A 146 -7.92 4.36 8.40
C ALA A 146 -7.39 2.91 8.55
N SER A 147 -8.19 2.00 9.11
CA SER A 147 -7.82 0.60 9.38
C SER A 147 -9.06 -0.29 9.40
N VAL A 148 -9.38 -0.88 8.24
CA VAL A 148 -10.55 -1.74 8.04
C VAL A 148 -10.07 -3.17 7.71
N PRO A 149 -10.18 -4.13 8.64
CA PRO A 149 -9.72 -5.51 8.42
C PRO A 149 -10.72 -6.39 7.65
N LEU A 150 -11.98 -5.94 7.52
CA LEU A 150 -13.13 -6.72 7.04
C LEU A 150 -12.89 -7.51 5.74
N LEU A 151 -12.18 -6.92 4.78
CA LEU A 151 -11.93 -7.51 3.46
C LEU A 151 -10.62 -8.32 3.38
N LYS A 152 -9.88 -8.39 4.50
CA LYS A 152 -8.61 -9.13 4.62
C LYS A 152 -8.80 -10.49 5.32
N GLU A 153 -9.94 -10.67 5.97
CA GLU A 153 -10.29 -11.90 6.71
C GLU A 153 -11.07 -12.92 5.86
N GLN A 154 -11.44 -12.57 4.62
CA GLN A 154 -12.07 -13.50 3.69
C GLN A 154 -10.99 -14.23 2.88
N PRO A 155 -10.99 -15.58 2.84
CA PRO A 155 -10.05 -16.38 2.05
C PRO A 155 -10.18 -16.15 0.55
#